data_AF-A0A0S8DZT1-F1
#
_entry.id   AF-A0A0S8DZT1-F1
#
_cell.length_a   1.000
_cell.length_b   1.000
_cell.length_c   1.000
_cell.angle_alpha   90.00
_cell.angle_beta   90.00
_cell.angle_gamma   90.00
#
_symmetry.space_group_name_H-M   'P 1'
#
loop_
_entity.id
_entity.type
_entity.pdbx_description
1 polymer ?
#
loop_
_entity_poly.entity_id
_entity_poly.type
_entity_poly.pdbx_seq_one_letter_code
_entity_poly.pdbx_strand_id
1 'polypeptide(L)'
;MGRDREELRRRVLGEDAPLPQEVKPAIPEPLQRICLKAIERNPGARYHSAAALADELERFREGEEVFARPSRYEVELRGRLQNHLTAIQQWREEHLIEVPEMDRLVRPYRRLLEAESPWHMLYRRFPWETVILRVGGLLVLVGTVLWVLYWEDLSRLERVLAAGLPTLAMNLSGWLYHRRRNRANTLIFLTTGALLLPVFLGTVLTQYELLRFPQQRKWELFEKEATGAGEAIEADSAGGEAMPEERRQAGGGERVHRPTNAQVTLCGTVFAAYCVFLLVVMKAKAFAVWSGLATYLLFTSILLLLGLKEWVRTEHIARATVCYLAFCPAFRALPAILERRRLARWAPALYLFFPVPFAAVMTLLARRGSIEWLHASEDLNNETFQLWLMANGMAYFVFARRASRSRLGYVRFWGFFFMLLVPISLLLPLNLLADKGHEIFGVITKEGAEASFTAYRAASGVVALGLLVLGTRLGQQVLAISGSAGLAVFLTRAAIEIFDAYVSWPLALVVLGGLALVIAWILALRRLRREQRALE
;
A
#
# COMPACT_ATOMS: atom_id res chain seq x y z
N MET A 1 -48.50 40.85 -26.10
CA MET A 1 -47.24 40.90 -26.86
C MET A 1 -46.88 39.49 -27.30
N GLY A 2 -47.19 39.14 -28.54
CA GLY A 2 -46.84 37.84 -29.13
C GLY A 2 -45.34 37.79 -29.34
N ARG A 3 -44.64 36.98 -28.54
CA ARG A 3 -43.23 36.65 -28.76
C ARG A 3 -43.15 35.78 -30.00
N ASP A 4 -42.33 36.19 -30.96
CA ASP A 4 -41.95 35.35 -32.08
C ASP A 4 -41.41 34.02 -31.53
N ARG A 5 -41.96 32.90 -32.01
CA ARG A 5 -41.61 31.55 -31.54
C ARG A 5 -40.11 31.29 -31.71
N GLU A 6 -39.54 31.90 -32.74
CA GLU A 6 -38.12 31.82 -33.05
C GLU A 6 -37.26 32.60 -32.04
N GLU A 7 -37.72 33.78 -31.59
CA GLU A 7 -37.05 34.54 -30.53
C GLU A 7 -37.03 33.77 -29.21
N LEU A 8 -38.15 33.15 -28.81
CA LEU A 8 -38.21 32.32 -27.61
C LEU A 8 -37.28 31.11 -27.71
N ARG A 9 -37.28 30.43 -28.86
CA ARG A 9 -36.40 29.29 -29.11
C ARG A 9 -34.93 29.71 -29.01
N ARG A 10 -34.56 30.85 -29.61
CA ARG A 10 -33.20 31.40 -29.53
C ARG A 10 -32.79 31.66 -28.08
N ARG A 11 -33.67 32.26 -27.26
CA ARG A 11 -33.38 32.50 -25.84
C ARG A 11 -33.22 31.22 -25.04
N VAL A 12 -34.13 30.25 -25.20
CA VAL A 12 -34.06 28.96 -24.48
C VAL A 12 -32.81 28.16 -24.83
N LEU A 13 -32.35 28.24 -26.09
CA LEU A 13 -31.15 27.55 -26.54
C LEU A 13 -29.85 28.33 -26.27
N GLY A 14 -29.90 29.67 -26.26
CA GLY A 14 -28.74 30.54 -26.23
C GLY A 14 -28.41 31.13 -24.85
N GLU A 15 -29.42 31.46 -24.04
CA GLU A 15 -29.27 32.24 -22.82
C GLU A 15 -29.49 31.37 -21.57
N ASP A 16 -28.76 31.64 -20.49
CA ASP A 16 -29.01 30.96 -19.21
C ASP A 16 -30.24 31.56 -18.54
N ALA A 17 -31.07 30.71 -17.93
CA ALA A 17 -32.26 31.16 -17.25
C ALA A 17 -31.86 32.06 -16.06
N PRO A 18 -32.50 33.23 -15.86
CA PRO A 18 -32.27 34.06 -14.67
C PRO A 18 -32.63 33.28 -13.40
N LEU A 19 -32.03 33.65 -12.27
CA LEU A 19 -32.38 33.02 -11.00
C LEU A 19 -33.84 33.33 -10.68
N PRO A 20 -34.65 32.36 -10.23
CA PRO A 20 -36.01 32.61 -9.77
C PRO A 20 -36.12 33.80 -8.81
N GLN A 21 -35.17 33.98 -7.89
CA GLN A 21 -35.10 35.13 -6.96
C GLN A 21 -34.78 36.46 -7.64
N GLU A 22 -34.03 36.48 -8.75
CA GLU A 22 -33.81 37.70 -9.54
C GLU A 22 -35.12 38.19 -10.18
N VAL A 23 -36.03 37.26 -10.51
CA VAL A 23 -37.34 37.58 -11.08
C VAL A 23 -38.37 37.88 -9.99
N LYS A 24 -38.38 37.09 -8.90
CA LYS A 24 -39.28 37.25 -7.76
C LYS A 24 -38.53 36.96 -6.45
N PRO A 25 -38.11 38.01 -5.71
CA PRO A 25 -37.31 37.86 -4.48
C PRO A 25 -37.96 37.04 -3.37
N ALA A 26 -39.30 36.94 -3.36
CA ALA A 26 -40.06 36.16 -2.38
C ALA A 26 -39.90 34.63 -2.52
N ILE A 27 -39.23 34.13 -3.58
CA ILE A 27 -39.00 32.70 -3.76
C ILE A 27 -37.93 32.22 -2.78
N PRO A 28 -38.20 31.21 -1.94
CA PRO A 28 -37.19 30.65 -1.04
C PRO A 28 -36.02 30.02 -1.81
N GLU A 29 -34.81 30.17 -1.27
CA GLU A 29 -33.57 29.63 -1.87
C GLU A 29 -33.64 28.11 -2.14
N PRO A 30 -34.21 27.28 -1.24
CA PRO A 30 -34.35 25.85 -1.49
C PRO A 30 -35.21 25.53 -2.72
N LEU A 31 -36.32 26.27 -2.91
CA LEU A 31 -37.21 26.09 -4.06
C LEU A 31 -36.54 26.54 -5.36
N GLN A 32 -35.76 27.62 -5.31
CA GLN A 32 -34.93 28.05 -6.43
C GLN A 32 -33.94 26.95 -6.85
N ARG A 33 -33.27 26.28 -5.89
CA ARG A 33 -32.37 25.17 -6.18
C ARG A 33 -33.08 24.02 -6.89
N ILE A 34 -34.29 23.67 -6.47
CA ILE A 34 -35.09 22.61 -7.12
C ILE A 34 -35.40 23.00 -8.56
N CYS A 35 -35.88 24.22 -8.80
CA CYS A 35 -36.23 24.72 -10.13
C CYS A 35 -35.02 24.73 -11.07
N LEU A 36 -33.89 25.29 -10.62
CA LEU A 36 -32.66 25.37 -11.41
C LEU A 36 -32.13 23.98 -11.80
N LYS A 37 -32.20 23.01 -10.88
CA LYS A 37 -31.80 21.63 -11.16
C LYS A 37 -32.71 20.94 -12.18
N ALA A 38 -34.02 21.23 -12.15
CA ALA A 38 -34.97 20.66 -13.10
C ALA A 38 -34.74 21.16 -14.53
N ILE A 39 -34.30 22.42 -14.69
CA ILE A 39 -34.11 23.08 -15.99
C ILE A 39 -32.67 23.05 -16.51
N GLU A 40 -31.76 22.29 -15.89
CA GLU A 40 -30.37 22.16 -16.33
C GLU A 40 -30.25 21.89 -17.83
N ARG A 41 -29.33 22.56 -18.52
CA ARG A 41 -29.13 22.35 -19.97
C ARG A 41 -28.72 20.91 -20.28
N ASN A 42 -27.83 20.35 -19.46
CA ASN A 42 -27.39 18.97 -19.58
C ASN A 42 -28.43 18.01 -18.96
N PRO A 43 -29.05 17.09 -19.74
CA PRO A 43 -30.00 16.13 -19.21
C PRO A 43 -29.45 15.26 -18.07
N GLY A 44 -28.15 14.95 -18.10
CA GLY A 44 -27.49 14.16 -17.04
C GLY A 44 -27.28 14.91 -15.72
N ALA A 45 -27.44 16.24 -15.70
CA ALA A 45 -27.38 17.06 -14.49
C ALA A 45 -28.76 17.30 -13.85
N ARG A 46 -29.84 17.00 -14.58
CA ARG A 46 -31.23 17.06 -14.09
C ARG A 46 -31.49 15.95 -13.06
N TYR A 47 -32.69 15.96 -12.50
CA TYR A 47 -33.19 14.82 -11.75
C TYR A 47 -33.23 13.58 -12.66
N HIS A 48 -32.74 12.46 -12.14
CA HIS A 48 -32.66 11.19 -12.87
C HIS A 48 -34.05 10.60 -13.19
N SER A 49 -35.08 11.03 -12.45
CA SER A 49 -36.47 10.63 -12.62
C SER A 49 -37.41 11.74 -12.12
N ALA A 50 -38.67 11.69 -12.55
CA ALA A 50 -39.71 12.57 -12.03
C ALA A 50 -39.99 12.32 -10.54
N ALA A 51 -39.88 11.07 -10.08
CA ALA A 51 -40.01 10.71 -8.67
C ALA A 51 -38.97 11.44 -7.80
N ALA A 52 -37.72 11.52 -8.25
CA ALA A 52 -36.67 12.23 -7.52
C ALA A 52 -36.90 13.75 -7.41
N LEU A 53 -37.59 14.33 -8.38
CA LEU A 53 -38.03 15.73 -8.29
C LEU A 53 -39.18 15.87 -7.27
N ALA A 54 -40.13 14.94 -7.27
CA ALA A 54 -41.23 14.91 -6.32
C ALA A 54 -40.72 14.78 -4.87
N ASP A 55 -39.77 13.87 -4.62
CA ASP A 55 -39.14 13.69 -3.31
C ASP A 55 -38.51 14.98 -2.77
N GLU A 56 -37.86 15.77 -3.63
CA GLU A 56 -37.26 17.06 -3.23
C GLU A 56 -38.30 18.15 -2.98
N LEU A 57 -39.39 18.16 -3.74
CA LEU A 57 -40.52 19.06 -3.50
C LEU A 57 -41.24 18.72 -2.19
N GLU A 58 -41.36 17.43 -1.86
CA GLU A 58 -41.93 16.97 -0.60
C GLU A 58 -41.07 17.40 0.59
N ARG A 59 -39.75 17.19 0.52
CA ARG A 59 -38.79 17.73 1.51
C ARG A 59 -38.95 19.23 1.72
N PHE A 60 -39.01 19.99 0.63
CA PHE A 60 -39.22 21.43 0.71
C PHE A 60 -40.53 21.79 1.42
N ARG A 61 -41.61 21.07 1.10
CA ARG A 61 -42.93 21.28 1.71
C ARG A 61 -42.94 20.95 3.21
N GLU A 62 -42.16 19.96 3.62
CA GLU A 62 -41.99 19.53 5.01
C GLU A 62 -40.97 20.38 5.79
N GLY A 63 -40.30 21.33 5.13
CA GLY A 63 -39.26 22.16 5.74
C GLY A 63 -37.94 21.42 5.97
N GLU A 64 -37.77 20.25 5.37
CA GLU A 64 -36.51 19.50 5.41
C GLU A 64 -35.44 20.13 4.51
N GLU A 65 -34.17 19.79 4.76
CA GLU A 65 -33.06 20.24 3.93
C GLU A 65 -33.21 19.74 2.48
N VAL A 66 -33.33 20.68 1.55
CA VAL A 66 -33.33 20.39 0.11
C VAL A 66 -31.92 20.06 -0.36
N PHE A 67 -31.83 19.04 -1.18
CA PHE A 67 -30.60 18.37 -1.56
C PHE A 67 -30.13 18.71 -2.97
N ALA A 68 -30.94 19.42 -3.73
CA ALA A 68 -30.69 19.86 -5.09
C ALA A 68 -29.43 20.75 -5.18
N ARG A 69 -28.46 20.43 -6.03
CA ARG A 69 -27.29 21.29 -6.28
C ARG A 69 -27.19 21.59 -7.77
N PRO A 70 -27.71 22.72 -8.23
CA PRO A 70 -27.58 23.17 -9.61
C PRO A 70 -26.14 23.50 -9.99
N SER A 71 -25.78 23.27 -11.25
CA SER A 71 -24.48 23.56 -11.84
C SER A 71 -24.13 25.05 -11.75
N ARG A 72 -25.13 25.94 -11.83
CA ARG A 72 -24.94 27.39 -11.73
C ARG A 72 -24.25 27.82 -10.42
N TYR A 73 -24.63 27.22 -9.30
CA TYR A 73 -23.99 27.53 -8.00
C TYR A 73 -22.57 26.98 -7.90
N GLU A 74 -22.29 25.85 -8.55
CA GLU A 74 -20.95 25.29 -8.62
C GLU A 74 -20.01 26.20 -9.43
N VAL A 75 -20.51 26.73 -10.56
CA VAL A 75 -19.78 27.70 -11.39
C VAL A 75 -19.49 28.98 -10.61
N GLU A 76 -20.50 29.52 -9.91
CA GLU A 76 -20.32 30.74 -9.11
C GLU A 76 -19.34 30.54 -7.97
N LEU A 77 -19.45 29.41 -7.24
CA LEU A 77 -18.50 29.06 -6.19
C LEU A 77 -17.09 28.92 -6.76
N ARG A 78 -16.91 28.21 -7.88
CA ARG A 78 -15.60 28.05 -8.54
C ARG A 78 -14.99 29.40 -8.91
N GLY A 79 -15.78 30.34 -9.44
CA GLY A 79 -15.33 31.70 -9.72
C GLY A 79 -14.87 32.44 -8.47
N ARG A 80 -15.66 32.42 -7.39
CA ARG A 80 -15.26 33.04 -6.10
C ARG A 80 -13.97 32.43 -5.54
N LEU A 81 -13.83 31.11 -5.59
CA LEU A 81 -12.63 30.40 -5.13
C LEU A 81 -11.41 30.78 -5.97
N GLN A 82 -11.55 30.90 -7.29
CA GLN A 82 -10.48 31.36 -8.18
C GLN A 82 -10.04 32.79 -7.87
N ASN A 83 -10.98 33.68 -7.56
CA ASN A 83 -10.66 35.06 -7.15
C ASN A 83 -9.83 35.07 -5.87
N HIS A 84 -10.21 34.28 -4.86
CA HIS A 84 -9.42 34.15 -3.62
C HIS A 84 -8.02 33.59 -3.87
N LEU A 85 -7.88 32.59 -4.73
CA LEU A 85 -6.56 32.04 -5.08
C LEU A 85 -5.65 33.08 -5.76
N THR A 86 -6.25 33.91 -6.61
CA THR A 86 -5.54 35.01 -7.28
C THR A 86 -5.09 36.06 -6.26
N ALA A 87 -5.97 36.43 -5.30
CA ALA A 87 -5.62 37.34 -4.23
C ALA A 87 -4.47 36.81 -3.35
N ILE A 88 -4.48 35.52 -3.01
CA ILE A 88 -3.39 34.89 -2.23
C ILE A 88 -2.06 34.92 -3.01
N GLN A 89 -2.10 34.73 -4.33
CA GLN A 89 -0.90 34.89 -5.17
C GLN A 89 -0.38 36.33 -5.13
N GLN A 90 -1.28 37.31 -5.22
CA GLN A 90 -0.94 38.72 -5.14
C GLN A 90 -0.30 39.09 -3.79
N TRP A 91 -0.84 38.61 -2.66
CA TRP A 91 -0.24 38.84 -1.33
C TRP A 91 1.21 38.32 -1.23
N ARG A 92 1.52 37.24 -1.95
CA ARG A 92 2.88 36.70 -2.02
C ARG A 92 3.78 37.56 -2.89
N GLU A 93 3.28 38.08 -4.02
CA GLU A 93 4.02 39.02 -4.87
C GLU A 93 4.31 40.34 -4.15
N GLU A 94 3.37 40.80 -3.31
CA GLU A 94 3.50 41.97 -2.44
C GLU A 94 4.33 41.71 -1.16
N HIS A 95 4.89 40.51 -1.00
CA HIS A 95 5.72 40.10 0.14
C HIS A 95 5.00 40.19 1.51
N LEU A 96 3.67 40.12 1.53
CA LEU A 96 2.86 40.11 2.77
C LEU A 96 2.83 38.73 3.44
N ILE A 97 3.10 37.66 2.70
CA ILE A 97 3.10 36.27 3.18
C ILE A 97 4.27 35.46 2.60
N GLU A 98 4.79 34.51 3.36
CA GLU A 98 5.83 33.60 2.90
C GLU A 98 5.28 32.37 2.14
N VAL A 99 6.14 31.67 1.39
CA VAL A 99 5.76 30.46 0.62
C VAL A 99 5.09 29.37 1.47
N PRO A 100 5.55 29.07 2.71
CA PRO A 100 4.89 28.07 3.55
C PRO A 100 3.48 28.49 3.98
N GLU A 101 3.23 29.79 4.14
CA GLU A 101 1.95 30.37 4.54
C GLU A 101 0.96 30.38 3.37
N MET A 102 1.44 30.79 2.19
CA MET A 102 0.71 30.65 0.93
C MET A 102 0.27 29.20 0.71
N ASP A 103 1.15 28.21 0.91
CA ASP A 103 0.81 26.80 0.78
C ASP A 103 -0.28 26.35 1.78
N ARG A 104 -0.27 26.88 3.01
CA ARG A 104 -1.32 26.61 4.01
C ARG A 104 -2.66 27.21 3.59
N LEU A 105 -2.65 28.44 3.06
CA LEU A 105 -3.85 29.14 2.61
C LEU A 105 -4.45 28.54 1.34
N VAL A 106 -3.61 28.15 0.37
CA VAL A 106 -4.06 27.58 -0.92
C VAL A 106 -4.61 26.17 -0.77
N ARG A 107 -4.08 25.37 0.17
CA ARG A 107 -4.40 23.94 0.28
C ARG A 107 -5.90 23.63 0.47
N PRO A 108 -6.67 24.32 1.32
CA PRO A 108 -8.12 24.13 1.42
C PRO A 108 -8.87 24.46 0.13
N TYR A 109 -8.57 25.61 -0.50
CA TYR A 109 -9.20 26.04 -1.74
C TYR A 109 -8.89 25.09 -2.90
N ARG A 110 -7.62 24.67 -3.03
CA ARG A 110 -7.20 23.68 -4.02
C ARG A 110 -7.86 22.33 -3.77
N ARG A 111 -8.03 21.89 -2.51
CA ARG A 111 -8.81 20.67 -2.21
C ARG A 111 -10.27 20.79 -2.64
N LEU A 112 -10.90 21.96 -2.48
CA LEU A 112 -12.27 22.20 -2.92
C LEU A 112 -12.40 22.24 -4.46
N LEU A 113 -11.39 22.77 -5.17
CA LEU A 113 -11.38 22.86 -6.64
C LEU A 113 -10.92 21.56 -7.33
N GLU A 114 -9.93 20.86 -6.76
CA GLU A 114 -9.45 19.54 -7.19
C GLU A 114 -10.43 18.43 -6.80
N ALA A 115 -11.37 18.71 -5.91
CA ALA A 115 -12.56 17.90 -5.74
C ALA A 115 -13.49 17.99 -6.96
N GLU A 116 -12.96 17.89 -8.19
CA GLU A 116 -13.64 17.11 -9.23
C GLU A 116 -13.55 15.64 -8.82
N SER A 117 -14.24 15.25 -7.73
CA SER A 117 -14.11 13.89 -7.25
C SER A 117 -15.23 13.42 -6.32
N PRO A 118 -15.63 12.13 -6.44
CA PRO A 118 -16.91 11.56 -5.98
C PRO A 118 -17.09 11.43 -4.46
N TRP A 119 -16.32 12.17 -3.65
CA TRP A 119 -16.30 12.02 -2.20
C TRP A 119 -17.50 12.66 -1.51
N HIS A 120 -18.18 13.60 -2.18
CA HIS A 120 -19.46 14.14 -1.70
C HIS A 120 -20.69 13.29 -2.12
N MET A 121 -20.52 12.31 -3.02
CA MET A 121 -21.54 11.26 -3.22
C MET A 121 -21.45 10.17 -2.15
N LEU A 122 -20.29 10.00 -1.50
CA LEU A 122 -20.03 8.92 -0.54
C LEU A 122 -20.70 9.10 0.83
N TYR A 123 -21.12 10.32 1.20
CA TYR A 123 -21.81 10.56 2.47
C TYR A 123 -23.34 10.53 2.37
N ARG A 124 -23.93 10.41 1.17
CA ARG A 124 -25.40 10.49 1.02
C ARG A 124 -26.15 9.17 1.05
N ARG A 125 -25.44 8.05 1.19
CA ARG A 125 -25.88 6.69 1.53
C ARG A 125 -24.65 5.83 1.34
N PHE A 126 -24.09 5.24 2.38
CA PHE A 126 -23.27 4.04 2.21
C PHE A 126 -24.25 2.99 1.65
N PRO A 127 -24.26 2.69 0.34
CA PRO A 127 -25.20 1.69 -0.16
C PRO A 127 -24.66 0.38 0.40
N TRP A 128 -25.36 -0.23 1.35
CA TRP A 128 -25.00 -1.53 1.91
C TRP A 128 -24.64 -2.53 0.80
N GLU A 129 -25.28 -2.40 -0.36
CA GLU A 129 -24.92 -3.05 -1.63
C GLU A 129 -23.41 -3.04 -1.93
N THR A 130 -22.70 -1.91 -1.84
CA THR A 130 -21.27 -1.84 -2.16
C THR A 130 -20.40 -2.54 -1.12
N VAL A 131 -20.78 -2.50 0.16
CA VAL A 131 -20.07 -3.20 1.22
C VAL A 131 -20.29 -4.71 1.09
N ILE A 132 -21.54 -5.12 0.90
CA ILE A 132 -21.93 -6.52 0.65
C ILE A 132 -21.21 -7.06 -0.59
N LEU A 133 -21.12 -6.29 -1.68
CA LEU A 133 -20.38 -6.68 -2.87
C LEU A 133 -18.88 -6.84 -2.62
N ARG A 134 -18.26 -5.99 -1.79
CA ARG A 134 -16.83 -6.11 -1.46
C ARG A 134 -16.56 -7.32 -0.57
N VAL A 135 -17.38 -7.51 0.46
CA VAL A 135 -17.30 -8.67 1.35
C VAL A 135 -17.57 -9.95 0.56
N GLY A 136 -18.60 -9.96 -0.29
CA GLY A 136 -18.91 -11.07 -1.19
C GLY A 136 -17.77 -11.37 -2.15
N GLY A 137 -17.17 -10.36 -2.78
CA GLY A 137 -16.00 -10.54 -3.64
C GLY A 137 -14.79 -11.13 -2.90
N LEU A 138 -14.57 -10.73 -1.64
CA LEU A 138 -13.52 -11.31 -0.80
C LEU A 138 -13.83 -12.76 -0.41
N LEU A 139 -15.08 -13.05 -0.01
CA LEU A 139 -15.53 -14.40 0.32
C LEU A 139 -15.40 -15.35 -0.88
N VAL A 140 -15.74 -14.88 -2.08
CA VAL A 140 -15.55 -15.64 -3.33
C VAL A 140 -14.07 -15.89 -3.57
N LEU A 141 -13.22 -14.87 -3.42
CA LEU A 141 -11.77 -15.03 -3.57
C LEU A 141 -11.22 -16.07 -2.59
N VAL A 142 -11.55 -15.94 -1.30
CA VAL A 142 -11.10 -16.85 -0.25
C VAL A 142 -11.64 -18.25 -0.45
N GLY A 143 -12.95 -18.41 -0.75
CA GLY A 143 -13.56 -19.71 -1.03
C GLY A 143 -12.93 -20.40 -2.24
N THR A 144 -12.62 -19.64 -3.30
CA THR A 144 -11.93 -20.16 -4.50
C THR A 144 -10.44 -20.44 -4.28
N VAL A 145 -9.87 -20.07 -3.14
CA VAL A 145 -8.52 -20.50 -2.76
C VAL A 145 -8.58 -21.68 -1.79
N LEU A 146 -9.52 -21.66 -0.84
CA LEU A 146 -9.64 -22.68 0.19
C LEU A 146 -10.07 -24.06 -0.34
N TRP A 147 -10.74 -24.15 -1.48
CA TRP A 147 -11.08 -25.47 -2.05
C TRP A 147 -9.85 -26.31 -2.41
N VAL A 148 -8.66 -25.71 -2.54
CA VAL A 148 -7.38 -26.44 -2.68
C VAL A 148 -7.15 -27.39 -1.50
N LEU A 149 -7.75 -27.14 -0.33
CA LEU A 149 -7.70 -28.05 0.82
C LEU A 149 -8.51 -29.34 0.60
N TYR A 150 -9.51 -29.32 -0.28
CA TYR A 150 -10.37 -30.46 -0.64
C TYR A 150 -10.01 -31.02 -2.03
N TRP A 151 -8.78 -30.77 -2.47
CA TRP A 151 -8.35 -31.08 -3.83
C TRP A 151 -8.41 -32.57 -4.16
N GLU A 152 -8.18 -33.44 -3.17
CA GLU A 152 -8.17 -34.90 -3.34
C GLU A 152 -9.59 -35.46 -3.51
N ASP A 153 -10.60 -34.85 -2.88
CA ASP A 153 -11.99 -35.33 -2.90
C ASP A 153 -12.77 -34.94 -4.17
N LEU A 154 -12.26 -33.97 -4.96
CA LEU A 154 -12.97 -33.40 -6.11
C LEU A 154 -12.59 -34.09 -7.42
N SER A 155 -13.54 -34.29 -8.32
CA SER A 155 -13.25 -34.77 -9.69
C SER A 155 -12.59 -33.69 -10.56
N ARG A 156 -11.86 -34.09 -11.61
CA ARG A 156 -11.16 -33.16 -12.53
C ARG A 156 -12.06 -32.02 -13.04
N LEU A 157 -13.31 -32.29 -13.40
CA LEU A 157 -14.25 -31.28 -13.88
C LEU A 157 -14.70 -30.34 -12.76
N GLU A 158 -14.99 -30.86 -11.57
CA GLU A 158 -15.38 -30.05 -10.41
C GLU A 158 -14.27 -29.08 -9.99
N ARG A 159 -13.01 -29.52 -10.05
CA ARG A 159 -11.84 -28.67 -9.78
C ARG A 159 -11.77 -27.47 -10.74
N VAL A 160 -11.95 -27.71 -12.03
CA VAL A 160 -11.94 -26.65 -13.06
C VAL A 160 -13.15 -25.73 -12.92
N LEU A 161 -14.34 -26.27 -12.62
CA LEU A 161 -15.55 -25.48 -12.44
C LEU A 161 -15.50 -24.64 -11.16
N ALA A 162 -14.96 -25.17 -10.07
CA ALA A 162 -14.80 -24.48 -8.79
C ALA A 162 -13.96 -23.20 -8.93
N ALA A 163 -12.88 -23.23 -9.72
CA ALA A 163 -12.09 -22.04 -10.01
C ALA A 163 -12.62 -21.21 -11.19
N GLY A 164 -13.19 -21.86 -12.21
CA GLY A 164 -13.62 -21.23 -13.45
C GLY A 164 -14.90 -20.41 -13.31
N LEU A 165 -15.92 -20.96 -12.66
CA LEU A 165 -17.23 -20.28 -12.54
C LEU A 165 -17.11 -18.94 -11.82
N PRO A 166 -16.43 -18.82 -10.65
CA PRO A 166 -16.23 -17.53 -10.01
C PRO A 166 -15.42 -16.56 -10.86
N THR A 167 -14.35 -17.02 -11.51
CA THR A 167 -13.49 -16.19 -12.35
C THR A 167 -14.27 -15.58 -13.51
N LEU A 168 -15.04 -16.40 -14.24
CA LEU A 168 -15.86 -15.97 -15.36
C LEU A 168 -16.99 -15.05 -14.91
N ALA A 169 -17.71 -15.41 -13.85
CA ALA A 169 -18.80 -14.61 -13.31
C ALA A 169 -18.34 -13.22 -12.88
N MET A 170 -17.20 -13.11 -12.19
CA MET A 170 -16.64 -11.83 -11.73
C MET A 170 -16.19 -10.96 -12.91
N ASN A 171 -15.48 -11.53 -13.89
CA ASN A 171 -15.03 -10.77 -15.05
C ASN A 171 -16.20 -10.34 -15.95
N LEU A 172 -17.16 -11.22 -16.23
CA LEU A 172 -18.33 -10.91 -17.06
C LEU A 172 -19.21 -9.83 -16.40
N SER A 173 -19.46 -9.97 -15.10
CA SER A 173 -20.21 -8.96 -14.32
C SER A 173 -19.48 -7.62 -14.32
N GLY A 174 -18.16 -7.63 -14.15
CA GLY A 174 -17.33 -6.43 -14.23
C GLY A 174 -17.49 -5.69 -15.57
N TRP A 175 -17.43 -6.41 -16.69
CA TRP A 175 -17.65 -5.84 -18.02
C TRP A 175 -19.10 -5.39 -18.26
N LEU A 176 -20.09 -6.08 -17.70
CA LEU A 176 -21.49 -5.67 -17.78
C LEU A 176 -21.73 -4.35 -17.02
N TYR A 177 -21.20 -4.22 -15.81
CA TYR A 177 -21.26 -2.98 -15.04
C TYR A 177 -20.48 -1.84 -15.72
N HIS A 178 -19.40 -2.16 -16.42
CA HIS A 178 -18.67 -1.20 -17.24
C HIS A 178 -19.57 -0.60 -18.32
N ARG A 179 -20.30 -1.45 -19.06
CA ARG A 179 -21.27 -1.01 -20.09
C ARG A 179 -22.38 -0.14 -19.51
N ARG A 180 -22.83 -0.43 -18.28
CA ARG A 180 -23.82 0.38 -17.54
C ARG A 180 -23.26 1.65 -16.91
N ARG A 181 -21.99 2.01 -17.18
CA ARG A 181 -21.28 3.19 -16.64
C ARG A 181 -21.18 3.24 -15.10
N ASN A 182 -21.37 2.12 -14.40
CA ASN A 182 -21.19 2.05 -12.94
C ASN A 182 -19.73 1.74 -12.60
N ARG A 183 -18.93 2.79 -12.41
CA ARG A 183 -17.48 2.67 -12.18
C ARG A 183 -17.12 1.95 -10.89
N ALA A 184 -17.86 2.17 -9.80
CA ALA A 184 -17.51 1.59 -8.50
C ALA A 184 -17.58 0.06 -8.51
N ASN A 185 -18.69 -0.49 -9.00
CA ASN A 185 -18.89 -1.94 -9.07
C ASN A 185 -17.95 -2.57 -10.10
N THR A 186 -17.75 -1.92 -11.25
CA THR A 186 -16.81 -2.39 -12.28
C THR A 186 -15.41 -2.67 -11.70
N LEU A 187 -14.89 -1.75 -10.88
CA LEU A 187 -13.56 -1.90 -10.29
C LEU A 187 -13.48 -3.09 -9.32
N ILE A 188 -14.51 -3.31 -8.50
CA ILE A 188 -14.55 -4.42 -7.54
C ILE A 188 -14.54 -5.75 -8.28
N PHE A 189 -15.50 -5.94 -9.19
CA PHE A 189 -15.67 -7.19 -9.94
C PHE A 189 -14.46 -7.52 -10.81
N LEU A 190 -13.91 -6.55 -11.55
CA LEU A 190 -12.72 -6.79 -12.37
C LEU A 190 -11.45 -7.02 -11.53
N THR A 191 -11.35 -6.42 -10.34
CA THR A 191 -10.23 -6.68 -9.41
C THR A 191 -10.30 -8.11 -8.89
N THR A 192 -11.44 -8.53 -8.35
CA THR A 192 -11.64 -9.89 -7.86
C THR A 192 -11.45 -10.91 -8.98
N GLY A 193 -12.01 -10.64 -10.16
CA GLY A 193 -11.84 -11.47 -11.35
C GLY A 193 -10.38 -11.56 -11.83
N ALA A 194 -9.60 -10.48 -11.72
CA ALA A 194 -8.18 -10.50 -12.07
C ALA A 194 -7.36 -11.36 -11.09
N LEU A 195 -7.67 -11.31 -9.79
CA LEU A 195 -6.99 -12.12 -8.77
C LEU A 195 -7.30 -13.61 -8.86
N LEU A 196 -8.52 -13.95 -9.31
CA LEU A 196 -8.93 -15.34 -9.52
C LEU A 196 -8.36 -15.96 -10.79
N LEU A 197 -8.04 -15.13 -11.79
CA LEU A 197 -7.50 -15.58 -13.08
C LEU A 197 -6.28 -16.50 -12.98
N PRO A 198 -5.21 -16.19 -12.22
CA PRO A 198 -4.06 -17.09 -12.10
C PRO A 198 -4.40 -18.42 -11.40
N VAL A 199 -5.37 -18.42 -10.47
CA VAL A 199 -5.84 -19.66 -9.80
C VAL A 199 -6.56 -20.54 -10.82
N PHE A 200 -7.53 -19.97 -11.56
CA PHE A 200 -8.24 -20.70 -12.61
C PHE A 200 -7.30 -21.21 -13.70
N LEU A 201 -6.43 -20.35 -14.23
CA LEU A 201 -5.48 -20.76 -15.26
C LEU A 201 -4.54 -21.85 -14.76
N GLY A 202 -4.03 -21.73 -13.53
CA GLY A 202 -3.20 -22.76 -12.89
C GLY A 202 -3.92 -24.10 -12.78
N THR A 203 -5.20 -24.08 -12.40
CA THR A 203 -6.02 -25.30 -12.30
C THR A 203 -6.25 -25.94 -13.66
N VAL A 204 -6.52 -25.17 -14.72
CA VAL A 204 -6.70 -25.72 -16.08
C VAL A 204 -5.40 -26.31 -16.60
N LEU A 205 -4.28 -25.58 -16.47
CA LEU A 205 -2.98 -26.03 -16.95
C LEU A 205 -2.54 -27.31 -16.25
N THR A 206 -2.74 -27.40 -14.94
CA THR A 206 -2.40 -28.60 -14.16
C THR A 206 -3.32 -29.76 -14.49
N GLN A 207 -4.63 -29.56 -14.54
CA GLN A 207 -5.60 -30.64 -14.74
C GLN A 207 -5.53 -31.27 -16.12
N TYR A 208 -5.26 -30.49 -17.15
CA TYR A 208 -5.15 -30.99 -18.53
C TYR A 208 -3.70 -31.25 -18.96
N GLU A 209 -2.75 -31.17 -18.03
CA GLU A 209 -1.31 -31.29 -18.29
C GLU A 209 -0.81 -30.41 -19.46
N LEU A 210 -1.45 -29.26 -19.67
CA LEU A 210 -1.11 -28.35 -20.75
C LEU A 210 0.19 -27.63 -20.44
N LEU A 211 1.06 -27.53 -21.45
CA LEU A 211 2.35 -26.81 -21.37
C LEU A 211 3.23 -27.31 -20.20
N ARG A 212 3.21 -28.62 -19.97
CA ARG A 212 4.08 -29.27 -18.99
C ARG A 212 5.53 -29.26 -19.50
N PHE A 213 6.33 -28.34 -18.99
CA PHE A 213 7.78 -28.29 -19.21
C PHE A 213 8.50 -28.59 -17.89
N PRO A 214 8.65 -29.89 -17.54
CA PRO A 214 9.26 -30.27 -16.28
C PRO A 214 10.76 -29.95 -16.30
N GLN A 215 11.21 -29.24 -15.28
CA GLN A 215 12.62 -29.00 -15.00
C GLN A 215 13.19 -30.16 -14.17
N GLN A 216 14.48 -30.08 -13.80
CA GLN A 216 15.06 -31.01 -12.83
C GLN A 216 14.23 -30.99 -11.53
N ARG A 217 13.92 -32.15 -10.93
CA ARG A 217 13.05 -32.25 -9.73
C ARG A 217 13.46 -31.31 -8.59
N LYS A 218 14.76 -31.10 -8.42
CA LYS A 218 15.33 -30.19 -7.44
C LYS A 218 15.00 -28.70 -7.67
N TRP A 219 14.70 -28.30 -8.91
CA TRP A 219 14.32 -26.93 -9.28
C TRP A 219 12.81 -26.68 -9.18
N GLU A 220 11.98 -27.71 -9.35
CA GLU A 220 10.52 -27.58 -9.36
C GLU A 220 9.97 -27.20 -7.98
N LEU A 221 9.24 -26.08 -7.85
CA LEU A 221 8.80 -25.55 -6.55
C LEU A 221 8.01 -26.58 -5.73
N PHE A 222 7.09 -27.28 -6.38
CA PHE A 222 6.12 -28.15 -5.72
C PHE A 222 6.57 -29.61 -5.63
N GLU A 223 7.69 -29.98 -6.24
CA GLU A 223 8.18 -31.36 -6.20
C GLU A 223 8.93 -31.64 -4.90
N LYS A 224 8.44 -32.58 -4.08
CA LYS A 224 9.16 -33.12 -2.92
C LYS A 224 10.25 -34.07 -3.42
N GLU A 225 11.47 -33.93 -2.90
CA GLU A 225 12.49 -34.98 -3.05
C GLU A 225 12.05 -36.23 -2.29
N ALA A 226 12.37 -37.40 -2.84
CA ALA A 226 12.25 -38.65 -2.10
C ALA A 226 13.19 -38.57 -0.90
N THR A 227 12.65 -38.30 0.28
CA THR A 227 13.37 -38.51 1.54
C THR A 227 13.52 -40.01 1.70
N GLY A 228 14.65 -40.54 1.23
CA GLY A 228 14.93 -41.97 1.23
C GLY A 228 16.39 -42.26 1.54
N ALA A 229 16.82 -42.01 2.78
CA ALA A 229 17.92 -42.76 3.39
C ALA A 229 17.42 -44.10 3.98
N GLY A 230 16.25 -44.60 3.55
CA GLY A 230 15.65 -45.86 4.03
C GLY A 230 15.07 -46.77 2.95
N GLU A 231 14.78 -46.28 1.74
CA GLU A 231 14.19 -47.11 0.67
C GLU A 231 15.20 -47.59 -0.39
N ALA A 232 16.46 -47.18 -0.29
CA ALA A 232 17.50 -47.59 -1.25
C ALA A 232 18.31 -48.82 -0.81
N ILE A 233 18.10 -49.36 0.40
CA ILE A 233 18.89 -50.49 0.93
C ILE A 233 18.18 -51.85 0.75
N GLU A 234 16.86 -51.89 0.61
CA GLU A 234 16.15 -53.17 0.40
C GLU A 234 16.07 -53.63 -1.06
N ALA A 235 16.43 -52.79 -2.03
CA ALA A 235 16.33 -53.16 -3.45
C ALA A 235 17.58 -53.81 -4.04
N ASP A 236 18.73 -53.79 -3.33
CA ASP A 236 20.02 -54.24 -3.87
C ASP A 236 20.54 -55.55 -3.24
N SER A 237 19.74 -56.21 -2.38
CA SER A 237 20.14 -57.46 -1.70
C SER A 237 19.22 -58.67 -1.92
N ALA A 238 18.17 -58.55 -2.74
CA ALA A 238 17.35 -59.69 -3.14
C ALA A 238 17.62 -60.04 -4.61
N GLY A 239 18.57 -60.94 -4.82
CA GLY A 239 18.78 -61.57 -6.12
C GLY A 239 17.59 -62.42 -6.55
N GLY A 240 17.35 -62.45 -7.86
CA GLY A 240 16.58 -63.50 -8.54
C GLY A 240 15.07 -63.42 -8.40
N GLU A 241 14.41 -62.82 -9.40
CA GLU A 241 13.35 -63.42 -10.24
C GLU A 241 12.56 -62.30 -10.93
N ALA A 242 12.44 -62.42 -12.26
CA ALA A 242 11.66 -61.50 -13.08
C ALA A 242 10.17 -61.63 -12.73
N MET A 243 9.65 -60.66 -11.96
CA MET A 243 8.22 -60.55 -11.63
C MET A 243 7.41 -60.03 -12.83
N PRO A 244 6.17 -60.52 -13.08
CA PRO A 244 5.39 -60.18 -14.27
C PRO A 244 4.92 -58.71 -14.28
N GLU A 245 4.87 -58.10 -15.47
CA GLU A 245 4.48 -56.72 -15.72
C GLU A 245 3.08 -56.31 -15.22
N GLU A 246 2.22 -57.28 -14.85
CA GLU A 246 0.83 -57.01 -14.43
C GLU A 246 0.68 -56.37 -13.04
N ARG A 247 1.70 -56.42 -12.15
CA ARG A 247 1.64 -55.67 -10.88
C ARG A 247 2.08 -54.21 -10.95
N ARG A 248 2.56 -53.71 -12.10
CA ARG A 248 2.81 -52.26 -12.28
C ARG A 248 1.52 -51.45 -12.43
N GLN A 249 0.39 -52.09 -12.71
CA GLN A 249 -0.91 -51.41 -12.88
C GLN A 249 -1.83 -51.48 -11.65
N ALA A 250 -1.45 -52.19 -10.59
CA ALA A 250 -2.28 -52.39 -9.39
C ALA A 250 -1.82 -51.56 -8.17
N GLY A 251 -1.26 -50.37 -8.40
CA GLY A 251 -0.95 -49.37 -7.38
C GLY A 251 -1.65 -48.06 -7.71
N GLY A 252 -2.95 -48.00 -7.46
CA GLY A 252 -3.79 -46.80 -7.64
C GLY A 252 -3.49 -45.71 -6.61
N GLY A 253 -2.23 -45.31 -6.48
CA GLY A 253 -1.85 -44.07 -5.82
C GLY A 253 -2.06 -42.93 -6.80
N GLU A 254 -3.11 -42.13 -6.60
CA GLU A 254 -3.33 -40.87 -7.32
C GLU A 254 -2.00 -40.08 -7.33
N ARG A 255 -1.44 -39.85 -8.53
CA ARG A 255 -0.24 -39.02 -8.68
C ARG A 255 -0.58 -37.62 -8.16
N VAL A 256 -0.11 -37.30 -6.95
CA VAL A 256 -0.20 -35.98 -6.32
C VAL A 256 0.18 -34.91 -7.35
N HIS A 257 -0.84 -34.24 -7.90
CA HIS A 257 -0.73 -33.38 -9.08
C HIS A 257 -0.16 -32.03 -8.69
N ARG A 258 1.04 -31.71 -9.20
CA ARG A 258 1.83 -30.53 -8.80
C ARG A 258 2.10 -29.63 -10.01
N PRO A 259 1.85 -28.31 -9.93
CA PRO A 259 2.17 -27.39 -11.02
C PRO A 259 3.67 -27.31 -11.26
N THR A 260 4.05 -27.25 -12.54
CA THR A 260 5.44 -26.98 -12.94
C THR A 260 5.76 -25.49 -12.86
N ASN A 261 7.03 -25.14 -12.65
CA ASN A 261 7.48 -23.74 -12.64
C ASN A 261 7.12 -22.99 -13.94
N ALA A 262 7.10 -23.69 -15.08
CA ALA A 262 6.69 -23.13 -16.36
C ALA A 262 5.21 -22.71 -16.38
N GLN A 263 4.33 -23.55 -15.83
CA GLN A 263 2.91 -23.24 -15.69
C GLN A 263 2.68 -22.07 -14.72
N VAL A 264 3.40 -22.04 -13.60
CA VAL A 264 3.36 -20.92 -12.63
C VAL A 264 3.79 -19.62 -13.31
N THR A 265 4.85 -19.65 -14.12
CA THR A 265 5.33 -18.48 -14.86
C THR A 265 4.34 -17.99 -15.90
N LEU A 266 3.68 -18.91 -16.60
CA LEU A 266 2.61 -18.58 -17.53
C LEU A 266 1.43 -17.91 -16.81
N CYS A 267 1.01 -18.44 -15.65
CA CYS A 267 -0.01 -17.81 -14.81
C CYS A 267 0.37 -16.39 -14.39
N GLY A 268 1.61 -16.21 -13.92
CA GLY A 268 2.14 -14.89 -13.57
C GLY A 268 2.15 -13.92 -14.75
N THR A 269 2.49 -14.40 -15.94
CA THR A 269 2.56 -13.61 -17.18
C THR A 269 1.18 -13.14 -17.61
N VAL A 270 0.21 -14.05 -17.65
CA VAL A 270 -1.18 -13.73 -17.99
C VAL A 270 -1.79 -12.78 -16.97
N PHE A 271 -1.54 -12.98 -15.67
CA PHE A 271 -2.01 -12.08 -14.62
C PHE A 271 -1.42 -10.67 -14.76
N ALA A 272 -0.12 -10.55 -15.02
CA ALA A 272 0.54 -9.26 -15.24
C ALA A 272 0.00 -8.56 -16.49
N ALA A 273 -0.13 -9.28 -17.61
CA ALA A 273 -0.71 -8.76 -18.84
C ALA A 273 -2.15 -8.27 -18.65
N TYR A 274 -2.97 -9.04 -17.93
CA TYR A 274 -4.35 -8.67 -17.64
C TYR A 274 -4.45 -7.43 -16.74
N CYS A 275 -3.61 -7.33 -15.70
CA CYS A 275 -3.55 -6.13 -14.86
C CYS A 275 -3.14 -4.88 -15.65
N VAL A 276 -2.17 -5.00 -16.57
CA VAL A 276 -1.75 -3.90 -17.45
C VAL A 276 -2.86 -3.52 -18.43
N PHE A 277 -3.53 -4.50 -19.03
CA PHE A 277 -4.68 -4.27 -19.90
C PHE A 277 -5.80 -3.52 -19.17
N LEU A 278 -6.18 -3.99 -17.97
CA LEU A 278 -7.17 -3.31 -17.14
C LEU A 278 -6.72 -1.90 -16.74
N LEU A 279 -5.44 -1.69 -16.44
CA LEU A 279 -4.90 -0.35 -16.16
C LEU A 279 -5.07 0.60 -17.35
N VAL A 280 -4.80 0.13 -18.58
CA VAL A 280 -4.92 0.91 -19.82
C VAL A 280 -6.38 1.24 -20.15
N VAL A 281 -7.28 0.24 -20.05
CA VAL A 281 -8.70 0.40 -20.40
C VAL A 281 -9.44 1.18 -19.33
N MET A 282 -9.36 0.73 -18.07
CA MET A 282 -10.18 1.25 -16.98
C MET A 282 -9.69 2.59 -16.47
N LYS A 283 -8.41 2.92 -16.68
CA LYS A 283 -7.81 4.16 -16.20
C LYS A 283 -8.14 4.36 -14.72
N ALA A 284 -7.80 3.37 -13.89
CA ALA A 284 -8.05 3.40 -12.45
C ALA A 284 -6.81 3.03 -11.63
N LYS A 285 -6.61 3.72 -10.49
CA LYS A 285 -5.35 3.62 -9.70
C LYS A 285 -5.19 2.25 -9.05
N ALA A 286 -6.30 1.56 -8.76
CA ALA A 286 -6.29 0.22 -8.18
C ALA A 286 -5.50 -0.78 -9.04
N PHE A 287 -5.65 -0.74 -10.36
CA PHE A 287 -4.94 -1.66 -11.26
C PHE A 287 -3.44 -1.37 -11.37
N ALA A 288 -2.99 -0.16 -11.04
CA ALA A 288 -1.56 0.12 -10.96
C ALA A 288 -0.91 -0.64 -9.79
N VAL A 289 -1.61 -0.74 -8.65
CA VAL A 289 -1.17 -1.54 -7.49
C VAL A 289 -1.08 -3.02 -7.87
N TRP A 290 -2.14 -3.56 -8.49
CA TRP A 290 -2.17 -4.95 -8.92
C TRP A 290 -1.10 -5.27 -9.98
N SER A 291 -0.83 -4.35 -10.91
CA SER A 291 0.24 -4.53 -11.90
C SER A 291 1.62 -4.58 -11.24
N GLY A 292 1.86 -3.78 -10.19
CA GLY A 292 3.09 -3.86 -9.41
C GLY A 292 3.27 -5.23 -8.77
N LEU A 293 2.25 -5.69 -8.02
CA LEU A 293 2.25 -7.02 -7.40
C LEU A 293 2.43 -8.15 -8.43
N ALA A 294 1.70 -8.09 -9.55
CA ALA A 294 1.77 -9.09 -10.60
C ALA A 294 3.18 -9.21 -11.20
N THR A 295 3.89 -8.09 -11.35
CA THR A 295 5.23 -8.12 -11.92
C THR A 295 6.26 -8.68 -10.94
N TYR A 296 6.10 -8.45 -9.63
CA TYR A 296 6.90 -9.13 -8.61
C TYR A 296 6.71 -10.65 -8.64
N LEU A 297 5.44 -11.11 -8.69
CA LEU A 297 5.12 -12.53 -8.79
C LEU A 297 5.68 -13.16 -10.08
N LEU A 298 5.59 -12.43 -11.20
CA LEU A 298 6.18 -12.87 -12.47
C LEU A 298 7.71 -12.99 -12.36
N PHE A 299 8.39 -11.99 -11.78
CA PHE A 299 9.83 -12.03 -11.56
C PHE A 299 10.25 -13.21 -10.68
N THR A 300 9.55 -13.45 -9.57
CA THR A 300 9.77 -14.64 -8.73
C THR A 300 9.58 -15.94 -9.51
N SER A 301 8.56 -16.00 -10.38
CA SER A 301 8.31 -17.20 -11.19
C SER A 301 9.41 -17.44 -12.24
N ILE A 302 9.94 -16.38 -12.84
CA ILE A 302 11.10 -16.46 -13.75
C ILE A 302 12.35 -16.93 -12.99
N LEU A 303 12.59 -16.44 -11.77
CA LEU A 303 13.69 -16.91 -10.95
C LEU A 303 13.52 -18.41 -10.60
N LEU A 304 12.30 -18.88 -10.34
CA LEU A 304 12.03 -20.32 -10.14
C LEU A 304 12.44 -21.15 -11.37
N LEU A 305 12.17 -20.66 -12.59
CA LEU A 305 12.66 -21.29 -13.82
C LEU A 305 14.19 -21.31 -13.92
N LEU A 306 14.89 -20.35 -13.31
CA LEU A 306 16.35 -20.33 -13.28
C LEU A 306 16.95 -21.18 -12.15
N GLY A 307 16.12 -21.90 -11.39
CA GLY A 307 16.55 -22.76 -10.30
C GLY A 307 16.60 -22.07 -8.93
N LEU A 308 15.81 -21.02 -8.70
CA LEU A 308 15.74 -20.31 -7.41
C LEU A 308 15.54 -21.26 -6.21
N LYS A 309 14.74 -22.32 -6.35
CA LYS A 309 14.55 -23.33 -5.30
C LYS A 309 15.87 -23.99 -4.89
N GLU A 310 16.67 -24.36 -5.88
CA GLU A 310 17.98 -24.96 -5.66
C GLU A 310 18.94 -23.92 -5.09
N TRP A 311 18.98 -22.70 -5.62
CA TRP A 311 19.82 -21.63 -5.04
C TRP A 311 19.52 -21.41 -3.56
N VAL A 312 18.25 -21.26 -3.19
CA VAL A 312 17.85 -21.09 -1.78
C VAL A 312 18.26 -22.28 -0.91
N ARG A 313 18.39 -23.48 -1.48
CA ARG A 313 18.65 -24.72 -0.75
C ARG A 313 20.13 -25.12 -0.71
N THR A 314 20.86 -25.01 -1.81
CA THR A 314 22.25 -25.45 -1.97
C THR A 314 23.23 -24.30 -2.01
N GLU A 315 22.81 -23.11 -2.47
CA GLU A 315 23.69 -21.95 -2.67
C GLU A 315 23.12 -20.69 -2.03
N HIS A 316 23.24 -20.59 -0.70
CA HIS A 316 23.24 -19.31 0.03
C HIS A 316 22.10 -18.32 -0.35
N ILE A 317 21.05 -18.28 0.48
CA ILE A 317 19.85 -17.42 0.38
C ILE A 317 20.18 -15.95 0.03
N ALA A 318 21.36 -15.45 0.41
CA ALA A 318 21.87 -14.14 0.06
C ALA A 318 21.99 -13.92 -1.47
N ARG A 319 22.43 -14.91 -2.26
CA ARG A 319 22.53 -14.80 -3.73
C ARG A 319 21.16 -14.62 -4.37
N ALA A 320 20.17 -15.39 -3.93
CA ALA A 320 18.79 -15.23 -4.35
C ALA A 320 18.28 -13.81 -4.03
N THR A 321 18.61 -13.30 -2.84
CA THR A 321 18.19 -11.98 -2.37
C THR A 321 18.81 -10.84 -3.19
N VAL A 322 20.07 -10.97 -3.66
CA VAL A 322 20.71 -10.01 -4.58
C VAL A 322 19.98 -9.93 -5.92
N CYS A 323 19.47 -11.04 -6.45
CA CYS A 323 18.71 -11.03 -7.70
C CYS A 323 17.43 -10.16 -7.58
N TYR A 324 16.78 -10.19 -6.41
CA TYR A 324 15.65 -9.28 -6.13
C TYR A 324 16.08 -7.81 -6.02
N LEU A 325 17.31 -7.51 -5.59
CA LEU A 325 17.86 -6.14 -5.63
C LEU A 325 18.14 -5.68 -7.06
N ALA A 326 18.56 -6.55 -7.97
CA ALA A 326 18.77 -6.20 -9.39
C ALA A 326 17.45 -5.84 -10.12
N PHE A 327 16.32 -6.38 -9.66
CA PHE A 327 14.99 -6.06 -10.18
C PHE A 327 14.52 -4.64 -9.83
N CYS A 328 15.03 -4.11 -8.72
CA CYS A 328 14.67 -2.81 -8.19
C CYS A 328 14.93 -1.62 -9.14
N PRO A 329 16.11 -1.49 -9.78
CA PRO A 329 16.37 -0.43 -10.77
C PRO A 329 15.55 -0.57 -12.06
N ALA A 330 15.25 -1.78 -12.52
CA ALA A 330 14.37 -2.00 -13.68
C ALA A 330 12.95 -1.46 -13.40
N PHE A 331 12.47 -1.60 -12.16
CA PHE A 331 11.19 -1.07 -11.71
C PHE A 331 11.15 0.45 -11.51
N ARG A 332 12.30 1.11 -11.35
CA ARG A 332 12.40 2.59 -11.40
C ARG A 332 12.25 3.12 -12.83
N ALA A 333 12.70 2.36 -13.82
CA ALA A 333 12.64 2.75 -15.23
C ALA A 333 11.19 2.73 -15.77
N LEU A 334 10.37 1.78 -15.33
CA LEU A 334 9.00 1.60 -15.82
C LEU A 334 8.09 2.83 -15.55
N PRO A 335 8.00 3.41 -14.34
CA PRO A 335 7.27 4.65 -14.10
C PRO A 335 7.88 5.86 -14.83
N ALA A 336 9.21 5.92 -14.98
CA ALA A 336 9.86 7.00 -15.73
C ALA A 336 9.50 6.95 -17.23
N ILE A 337 9.35 5.75 -17.80
CA ILE A 337 8.84 5.55 -19.17
C ILE A 337 7.37 5.95 -19.25
N LEU A 338 6.55 5.62 -18.25
CA LEU A 338 5.13 5.98 -18.19
C LEU A 338 4.91 7.50 -18.05
N GLU A 339 5.77 8.19 -17.30
CA GLU A 339 5.79 9.66 -17.21
C GLU A 339 6.09 10.30 -18.58
N ARG A 340 7.04 9.76 -19.34
CA ARG A 340 7.37 10.22 -20.71
C ARG A 340 6.22 10.01 -21.71
N ARG A 341 5.36 9.00 -21.52
CA ARG A 341 4.28 8.64 -22.46
C ARG A 341 2.89 9.23 -22.13
N ARG A 342 2.82 10.37 -21.41
CA ARG A 342 1.54 11.02 -20.97
C ARG A 342 0.64 10.13 -20.08
N LEU A 343 1.18 9.07 -19.49
CA LEU A 343 0.51 8.21 -18.51
C LEU A 343 0.87 8.60 -17.05
N ALA A 344 1.36 9.82 -16.85
CA ALA A 344 1.88 10.37 -15.59
C ALA A 344 0.93 10.26 -14.38
N ARG A 345 -0.39 10.17 -14.60
CA ARG A 345 -1.39 9.97 -13.54
C ARG A 345 -1.24 8.66 -12.76
N TRP A 346 -0.59 7.64 -13.34
CA TRP A 346 -0.41 6.31 -12.74
C TRP A 346 0.94 6.12 -12.05
N ALA A 347 1.94 6.92 -12.42
CA ALA A 347 3.30 6.81 -11.90
C ALA A 347 3.36 6.83 -10.36
N PRO A 348 2.60 7.68 -9.63
CA PRO A 348 2.64 7.70 -8.17
C PRO A 348 2.21 6.38 -7.51
N ALA A 349 1.28 5.63 -8.11
CA ALA A 349 0.82 4.35 -7.56
C ALA A 349 1.85 3.24 -7.74
N LEU A 350 2.58 3.24 -8.87
CA LEU A 350 3.69 2.30 -9.11
C LEU A 350 4.89 2.61 -8.22
N TYR A 351 5.18 3.89 -7.97
CA TYR A 351 6.21 4.28 -7.02
C TYR A 351 5.87 3.92 -5.57
N LEU A 352 4.60 3.71 -5.22
CA LEU A 352 4.17 3.41 -3.84
C LEU A 352 4.44 1.94 -3.42
N PHE A 353 4.72 1.03 -4.34
CA PHE A 353 4.84 -0.39 -3.99
C PHE A 353 6.30 -0.88 -3.89
N PHE A 354 7.25 -0.05 -4.31
CA PHE A 354 8.64 -0.44 -4.54
C PHE A 354 9.53 -0.46 -3.27
N PRO A 355 9.48 0.53 -2.37
CA PRO A 355 10.49 0.63 -1.33
C PRO A 355 10.30 -0.32 -0.14
N VAL A 356 9.09 -0.84 0.06
CA VAL A 356 8.79 -1.81 1.12
C VAL A 356 9.45 -3.17 0.82
N PRO A 357 9.25 -3.79 -0.36
CA PRO A 357 10.02 -4.97 -0.76
C PRO A 357 11.53 -4.71 -0.77
N PHE A 358 11.99 -3.55 -1.24
CA PHE A 358 13.41 -3.21 -1.23
C PHE A 358 14.01 -3.22 0.19
N ALA A 359 13.36 -2.57 1.15
CA ALA A 359 13.81 -2.57 2.54
C ALA A 359 13.82 -4.00 3.14
N ALA A 360 12.78 -4.79 2.87
CA ALA A 360 12.72 -6.19 3.32
C ALA A 360 13.86 -7.04 2.74
N VAL A 361 14.13 -6.90 1.43
CA VAL A 361 15.21 -7.60 0.73
C VAL A 361 16.58 -7.17 1.26
N MET A 362 16.81 -5.88 1.50
CA MET A 362 18.07 -5.38 2.09
C MET A 362 18.30 -5.92 3.51
N THR A 363 17.25 -6.02 4.33
CA THR A 363 17.35 -6.60 5.68
C THR A 363 17.55 -8.12 5.66
N LEU A 364 16.86 -8.83 4.76
CA LEU A 364 17.09 -10.26 4.54
C LEU A 364 18.50 -10.53 4.04
N LEU A 365 19.00 -9.70 3.13
CA LEU A 365 20.35 -9.77 2.64
C LEU A 365 21.31 -9.58 3.80
N ALA A 366 21.13 -8.53 4.62
CA ALA A 366 21.95 -8.29 5.80
C ALA A 366 22.08 -9.54 6.69
N ARG A 367 20.95 -10.21 6.95
CA ARG A 367 20.93 -11.41 7.80
C ARG A 367 21.58 -12.63 7.14
N ARG A 368 21.18 -12.95 5.91
CA ARG A 368 21.61 -14.19 5.26
C ARG A 368 23.02 -14.08 4.69
N GLY A 369 23.40 -12.95 4.11
CA GLY A 369 24.75 -12.77 3.58
C GLY A 369 25.81 -12.65 4.66
N SER A 370 25.50 -12.20 5.88
CA SER A 370 26.47 -12.23 6.97
C SER A 370 26.82 -13.66 7.34
N ILE A 371 25.80 -14.53 7.43
CA ILE A 371 25.98 -15.95 7.73
C ILE A 371 26.72 -16.65 6.60
N GLU A 372 26.31 -16.40 5.36
CA GLU A 372 26.70 -17.21 4.21
C GLU A 372 27.99 -16.74 3.53
N TRP A 373 28.23 -15.43 3.44
CA TRP A 373 29.42 -14.90 2.77
C TRP A 373 30.54 -14.58 3.75
N LEU A 374 30.17 -14.17 4.96
CA LEU A 374 31.11 -13.75 5.99
C LEU A 374 31.23 -14.77 7.13
N HIS A 375 30.59 -15.94 6.98
CA HIS A 375 30.65 -17.06 7.94
C HIS A 375 30.28 -16.64 9.37
N ALA A 376 29.37 -15.67 9.50
CA ALA A 376 28.86 -15.21 10.78
C ALA A 376 27.95 -16.27 11.43
N SER A 377 27.90 -16.30 12.76
CA SER A 377 26.90 -17.08 13.50
C SER A 377 25.48 -16.57 13.21
N GLU A 378 24.48 -17.45 13.35
CA GLU A 378 23.07 -17.08 13.18
C GLU A 378 22.52 -16.16 14.30
N ASP A 379 23.35 -15.84 15.28
CA ASP A 379 23.01 -14.99 16.40
C ASP A 379 22.71 -13.55 15.92
N LEU A 380 21.59 -13.01 16.41
CA LEU A 380 21.22 -11.61 16.18
C LEU A 380 22.26 -10.65 16.76
N ASN A 381 23.06 -11.08 17.74
CA ASN A 381 24.15 -10.30 18.31
C ASN A 381 25.50 -10.52 17.60
N ASN A 382 25.54 -11.10 16.40
CA ASN A 382 26.80 -11.24 15.68
C ASN A 382 27.35 -9.88 15.17
N GLU A 383 28.65 -9.65 15.38
CA GLU A 383 29.35 -8.43 14.97
C GLU A 383 29.13 -8.06 13.50
N THR A 384 29.24 -9.06 12.65
CA THR A 384 29.19 -8.93 11.20
C THR A 384 27.80 -8.60 10.68
N PHE A 385 26.76 -9.26 11.21
CA PHE A 385 25.37 -9.00 10.84
C PHE A 385 24.96 -7.56 11.13
N GLN A 386 25.27 -7.12 12.34
CA GLN A 386 24.90 -5.81 12.85
C GLN A 386 25.69 -4.68 12.19
N LEU A 387 26.99 -4.85 11.90
CA LEU A 387 27.76 -3.89 11.08
C LEU A 387 27.11 -3.69 9.71
N TRP A 388 26.60 -4.76 9.13
CA TRP A 388 25.92 -4.67 7.84
C TRP A 388 24.54 -4.03 7.94
N LEU A 389 23.82 -4.26 9.05
CA LEU A 389 22.58 -3.54 9.36
C LEU A 389 22.83 -2.03 9.55
N MET A 390 23.94 -1.63 10.18
CA MET A 390 24.36 -0.21 10.27
C MET A 390 24.63 0.39 8.89
N ALA A 391 25.31 -0.36 8.01
CA ALA A 391 25.55 0.07 6.62
C ALA A 391 24.23 0.30 5.87
N ASN A 392 23.23 -0.58 6.05
CA ASN A 392 21.88 -0.38 5.52
C ASN A 392 21.22 0.88 6.09
N GLY A 393 21.33 1.12 7.40
CA GLY A 393 20.84 2.34 8.05
C GLY A 393 21.44 3.62 7.46
N MET A 394 22.73 3.61 7.16
CA MET A 394 23.41 4.73 6.51
C MET A 394 22.91 4.94 5.07
N ALA A 395 22.73 3.86 4.31
CA ALA A 395 22.15 3.92 2.96
C ALA A 395 20.71 4.47 2.98
N TYR A 396 19.88 4.02 3.92
CA TYR A 396 18.53 4.56 4.13
C TYR A 396 18.54 6.05 4.47
N PHE A 397 19.48 6.50 5.31
CA PHE A 397 19.63 7.92 5.64
C PHE A 397 19.98 8.78 4.41
N VAL A 398 20.96 8.36 3.62
CA VAL A 398 21.35 9.06 2.38
C VAL A 398 20.19 9.11 1.40
N PHE A 399 19.50 7.99 1.20
CA PHE A 399 18.34 7.92 0.32
C PHE A 399 17.20 8.83 0.82
N ALA A 400 16.91 8.78 2.12
CA ALA A 400 15.90 9.60 2.77
C ALA A 400 16.16 11.10 2.57
N ARG A 401 17.41 11.53 2.77
CA ARG A 401 17.84 12.93 2.58
C ARG A 401 17.77 13.38 1.13
N ARG A 402 18.10 12.51 0.18
CA ARG A 402 17.96 12.82 -1.25
C ARG A 402 16.50 12.90 -1.67
N ALA A 403 15.67 11.97 -1.16
CA ALA A 403 14.26 11.87 -1.48
C ALA A 403 13.43 13.02 -0.87
N SER A 404 13.77 13.49 0.32
CA SER A 404 13.09 14.62 0.98
C SER A 404 13.25 15.95 0.22
N ARG A 405 14.32 16.11 -0.56
CA ARG A 405 14.57 17.28 -1.43
C ARG A 405 13.84 17.24 -2.77
N SER A 406 13.11 16.15 -3.07
CA SER A 406 12.43 16.01 -4.35
C SER A 406 11.19 16.92 -4.46
N ARG A 407 10.96 17.47 -5.66
CA ARG A 407 9.74 18.22 -6.00
C ARG A 407 8.50 17.33 -6.04
N LEU A 408 8.68 16.02 -6.24
CA LEU A 408 7.63 15.02 -6.36
C LEU A 408 7.14 14.56 -4.98
N GLY A 409 5.84 14.75 -4.69
CA GLY A 409 5.26 14.46 -3.37
C GLY A 409 5.40 13.01 -2.90
N TYR A 410 5.28 12.04 -3.80
CA TYR A 410 5.45 10.61 -3.47
C TYR A 410 6.92 10.23 -3.21
N VAL A 411 7.88 10.90 -3.85
CA VAL A 411 9.30 10.69 -3.54
C VAL A 411 9.61 11.19 -2.13
N ARG A 412 9.01 12.32 -1.72
CA ARG A 412 9.11 12.81 -0.33
C ARG A 412 8.49 11.85 0.69
N PHE A 413 7.36 11.22 0.36
CA PHE A 413 6.75 10.18 1.21
C PHE A 413 7.71 9.01 1.47
N TRP A 414 8.45 8.55 0.46
CA TRP A 414 9.48 7.53 0.66
C TRP A 414 10.69 8.02 1.44
N GLY A 415 11.08 9.28 1.25
CA GLY A 415 12.08 9.90 2.11
C GLY A 415 11.71 9.85 3.58
N PHE A 416 10.42 10.02 3.89
CA PHE A 416 9.89 9.85 5.24
C PHE A 416 9.95 8.39 5.71
N PHE A 417 9.46 7.44 4.91
CA PHE A 417 9.47 6.00 5.25
C PHE A 417 10.88 5.47 5.53
N PHE A 418 11.86 5.75 4.66
CA PHE A 418 13.23 5.31 4.88
C PHE A 418 13.86 5.94 6.12
N MET A 419 13.53 7.19 6.44
CA MET A 419 14.03 7.80 7.67
C MET A 419 13.47 7.09 8.91
N LEU A 420 12.25 6.57 8.89
CA LEU A 420 11.71 5.77 10.00
C LEU A 420 12.44 4.44 10.21
N LEU A 421 13.06 3.89 9.16
CA LEU A 421 13.86 2.66 9.24
C LEU A 421 15.29 2.90 9.74
N VAL A 422 15.79 4.15 9.70
CA VAL A 422 17.15 4.50 10.14
C VAL A 422 17.37 4.16 11.62
N PRO A 423 16.51 4.53 12.58
CA PRO A 423 16.71 4.19 14.00
C PRO A 423 16.79 2.69 14.22
N ILE A 424 15.91 1.93 13.58
CA ILE A 424 15.87 0.47 13.71
C ILE A 424 17.17 -0.13 13.16
N SER A 425 17.65 0.36 12.02
CA SER A 425 18.82 -0.23 11.35
C SER A 425 20.15 0.26 11.91
N LEU A 426 20.19 1.44 12.54
CA LEU A 426 21.43 2.09 12.98
C LEU A 426 21.63 2.01 14.51
N LEU A 427 20.56 1.94 15.30
CA LEU A 427 20.64 1.90 16.76
C LEU A 427 20.52 0.49 17.33
N LEU A 428 19.74 -0.40 16.70
CA LEU A 428 19.66 -1.80 17.12
C LEU A 428 21.05 -2.48 17.17
N PRO A 429 21.95 -2.24 16.19
CA PRO A 429 23.33 -2.75 16.16
C PRO A 429 24.31 -2.23 17.20
N LEU A 430 24.06 -1.06 17.80
CA LEU A 430 25.01 -0.43 18.72
C LEU A 430 25.24 -1.28 19.99
N ASN A 431 24.42 -2.31 20.21
CA ASN A 431 24.57 -3.24 21.32
C ASN A 431 25.89 -4.04 21.27
N LEU A 432 26.46 -4.27 20.08
CA LEU A 432 27.75 -4.94 19.95
C LEU A 432 28.93 -4.19 20.54
N LEU A 433 28.84 -2.86 20.49
CA LEU A 433 29.87 -2.01 21.05
C LEU A 433 29.70 -1.89 22.56
N ALA A 434 28.56 -2.34 23.10
CA ALA A 434 28.32 -2.32 24.54
C ALA A 434 29.29 -3.26 25.26
N ASP A 435 29.50 -4.48 24.77
CA ASP A 435 30.36 -5.49 25.43
C ASP A 435 31.86 -5.14 25.34
N LYS A 436 32.25 -4.28 24.39
CA LYS A 436 33.63 -3.80 24.19
C LYS A 436 33.92 -2.43 24.84
N GLY A 437 32.93 -1.83 25.51
CA GLY A 437 33.04 -0.49 26.08
C GLY A 437 33.57 -0.47 27.51
N HIS A 438 34.29 0.58 27.88
CA HIS A 438 34.61 0.83 29.29
C HIS A 438 33.32 1.00 30.09
N GLU A 439 33.25 0.33 31.24
CA GLU A 439 32.16 0.46 32.19
C GLU A 439 32.16 1.86 32.78
N ILE A 440 31.01 2.54 32.72
CA ILE A 440 30.84 3.86 33.34
C ILE A 440 30.35 3.69 34.78
N PHE A 441 29.38 2.79 35.01
CA PHE A 441 28.88 2.42 36.33
C PHE A 441 28.18 1.05 36.28
N GLY A 442 28.32 0.26 37.35
CA GLY A 442 27.66 -1.05 37.50
C GLY A 442 26.31 -0.95 38.21
N VAL A 443 25.32 -1.73 37.77
CA VAL A 443 24.01 -1.88 38.41
C VAL A 443 23.85 -3.34 38.83
N ILE A 444 23.56 -3.58 40.12
CA ILE A 444 23.40 -4.92 40.66
C ILE A 444 22.06 -5.49 40.21
N THR A 445 22.07 -6.58 39.45
CA THR A 445 20.86 -7.33 39.06
C THR A 445 20.60 -8.51 40.01
N LYS A 446 19.40 -9.09 39.93
CA LYS A 446 18.90 -10.10 40.88
C LYS A 446 19.70 -11.41 40.91
N GLU A 447 20.46 -11.71 39.86
CA GLU A 447 21.28 -12.92 39.76
C GLU A 447 22.70 -12.73 40.33
N GLY A 448 23.01 -11.57 40.93
CA GLY A 448 24.36 -11.24 41.39
C GLY A 448 25.31 -10.86 40.25
N ALA A 449 24.82 -10.74 39.02
CA ALA A 449 25.56 -10.21 37.89
C ALA A 449 25.52 -8.67 37.91
N GLU A 450 26.70 -8.04 37.85
CA GLU A 450 26.83 -6.61 37.59
C GLU A 450 26.43 -6.33 36.14
N ALA A 451 25.28 -5.67 35.92
CA ALA A 451 24.96 -5.12 34.62
C ALA A 451 25.72 -3.79 34.50
N SER A 452 26.80 -3.76 33.72
CA SER A 452 27.58 -2.55 33.51
C SER A 452 27.00 -1.66 32.41
N PHE A 453 26.81 -0.38 32.72
CA PHE A 453 26.40 0.62 31.75
C PHE A 453 27.65 1.14 31.02
N THR A 454 27.81 0.76 29.76
CA THR A 454 29.06 0.97 29.02
C THR A 454 29.05 2.27 28.20
N ALA A 455 30.24 2.83 27.94
CA ALA A 455 30.42 4.09 27.22
C ALA A 455 29.72 4.14 25.83
N TYR A 456 29.65 3.01 25.15
CA TYR A 456 28.96 2.88 23.87
C TYR A 456 27.43 2.88 23.99
N ARG A 457 26.87 2.38 25.10
CA ARG A 457 25.43 2.51 25.36
C ARG A 457 25.05 3.98 25.53
N ALA A 458 25.85 4.75 26.27
CA ALA A 458 25.69 6.20 26.36
C ALA A 458 25.79 6.87 24.97
N ALA A 459 26.73 6.43 24.12
CA ALA A 459 26.88 6.96 22.76
C ALA A 459 25.63 6.74 21.89
N SER A 460 24.91 5.61 22.03
CA SER A 460 23.66 5.38 21.29
C SER A 460 22.55 6.38 21.66
N GLY A 461 22.42 6.71 22.94
CA GLY A 461 21.54 7.76 23.42
C GLY A 461 21.96 9.15 22.90
N VAL A 462 23.26 9.43 22.89
CA VAL A 462 23.82 10.68 22.32
C VAL A 462 23.56 10.80 20.83
N VAL A 463 23.69 9.71 20.05
CA VAL A 463 23.38 9.70 18.61
C VAL A 463 21.89 9.94 18.37
N ALA A 464 21.01 9.27 19.12
CA ALA A 464 19.57 9.48 19.02
C ALA A 464 19.17 10.93 19.39
N LEU A 465 19.74 11.48 20.46
CA LEU A 465 19.55 12.86 20.88
C LEU A 465 20.12 13.85 19.85
N GLY A 466 21.28 13.54 19.28
CA GLY A 466 21.92 14.34 18.23
C GLY A 466 21.07 14.42 16.97
N LEU A 467 20.47 13.31 16.53
CA LEU A 467 19.51 13.29 15.42
C LEU A 467 18.25 14.12 15.73
N LEU A 468 17.76 14.05 16.97
CA LEU A 468 16.61 14.83 17.43
C LEU A 468 16.92 16.35 17.42
N VAL A 469 18.05 16.75 17.99
CA VAL A 469 18.50 18.16 18.06
C VAL A 469 18.83 18.71 16.68
N LEU A 470 19.53 17.94 15.86
CA LEU A 470 19.86 18.33 14.50
C LEU A 470 18.58 18.45 13.64
N GLY A 471 17.64 17.53 13.81
CA GLY A 471 16.34 17.56 13.15
C GLY A 471 15.51 18.79 13.50
N THR A 472 15.47 19.16 14.78
CA THR A 472 14.75 20.36 15.23
C THR A 472 15.44 21.64 14.78
N ARG A 473 16.78 21.73 14.86
CA ARG A 473 17.54 22.91 14.40
C ARG A 473 17.48 23.14 12.89
N LEU A 474 17.49 22.07 12.10
CA LEU A 474 17.41 22.16 10.63
C LEU A 474 15.96 22.30 10.12
N GLY A 475 14.96 22.37 11.00
CA GLY A 475 13.54 22.37 10.61
C GLY A 475 13.09 21.08 9.92
N GLN A 476 13.86 20.00 10.02
CA GLN A 476 13.58 18.72 9.38
C GLN A 476 12.84 17.81 10.36
N GLN A 477 11.51 17.93 10.39
CA GLN A 477 10.61 17.10 11.21
C GLN A 477 10.92 15.60 11.08
N VAL A 478 11.33 15.16 9.89
CA VAL A 478 11.65 13.77 9.59
C VAL A 478 12.87 13.25 10.39
N LEU A 479 13.91 14.07 10.56
CA LEU A 479 15.06 13.75 11.43
C LEU A 479 14.67 13.77 12.90
N ALA A 480 13.83 14.73 13.31
CA ALA A 480 13.37 14.81 14.69
C ALA A 480 12.54 13.57 15.09
N ILE A 481 11.65 13.11 14.21
CA ILE A 481 10.85 11.89 14.43
C ILE A 481 11.75 10.65 14.53
N SER A 482 12.73 10.53 13.62
CA SER A 482 13.74 9.46 13.67
C SER A 482 14.55 9.48 14.97
N GLY A 483 15.03 10.65 15.39
CA GLY A 483 15.74 10.82 16.65
C GLY A 483 14.87 10.46 17.87
N SER A 484 13.59 10.83 17.87
CA SER A 484 12.66 10.45 18.93
C SER A 484 12.37 8.95 18.99
N ALA A 485 12.21 8.29 17.84
CA ALA A 485 12.02 6.85 17.78
C ALA A 485 13.28 6.12 18.28
N GLY A 486 14.45 6.63 17.91
CA GLY A 486 15.72 6.12 18.41
C GLY A 486 15.89 6.27 19.92
N LEU A 487 15.50 7.43 20.45
CA LEU A 487 15.52 7.68 21.89
C LEU A 487 14.53 6.77 22.64
N ALA A 488 13.35 6.52 22.07
CA ALA A 488 12.37 5.59 22.63
C ALA A 488 12.90 4.15 22.68
N VAL A 489 13.57 3.68 21.62
CA VAL A 489 14.21 2.36 21.59
C VAL A 489 15.32 2.27 22.65
N PHE A 490 16.15 3.32 22.77
CA PHE A 490 17.19 3.40 23.80
C PHE A 490 16.61 3.33 25.22
N LEU A 491 15.59 4.13 25.53
CA LEU A 491 14.93 4.14 26.83
C LEU A 491 14.24 2.81 27.14
N THR A 492 13.61 2.19 26.14
CA THR A 492 12.97 0.87 26.29
C THR A 492 13.99 -0.20 26.64
N ARG A 493 15.13 -0.23 25.94
CA ARG A 493 16.22 -1.16 26.25
C ARG A 493 16.83 -0.93 27.63
N ALA A 494 17.15 0.33 27.96
CA ALA A 494 17.68 0.67 29.26
C ALA A 494 16.71 0.27 30.39
N ALA A 495 15.40 0.45 30.18
CA ALA A 495 14.39 0.04 31.15
C ALA A 495 14.30 -1.49 31.30
N ILE A 496 14.33 -2.24 30.19
CA ILE A 496 14.35 -3.71 30.24
C ILE A 496 15.58 -4.17 31.02
N GLU A 497 16.78 -3.70 30.73
CA GLU A 497 18.01 -4.17 31.39
C GLU A 497 18.10 -3.79 32.87
N ILE A 498 17.77 -2.54 33.23
CA ILE A 498 17.86 -2.04 34.62
C ILE A 498 16.79 -2.68 35.50
N PHE A 499 15.60 -2.95 34.93
CA PHE A 499 14.46 -3.43 35.68
C PHE A 499 14.06 -4.88 35.33
N ASP A 500 14.85 -5.63 34.57
CA ASP A 500 14.51 -7.00 34.08
C ASP A 500 14.14 -7.96 35.22
N ALA A 501 14.77 -7.73 36.37
CA ALA A 501 14.55 -8.41 37.65
C ALA A 501 13.13 -8.25 38.23
N TYR A 502 12.34 -7.32 37.69
CA TYR A 502 11.04 -6.91 38.19
C TYR A 502 10.05 -6.73 37.01
N VAL A 503 8.77 -7.09 37.21
CA VAL A 503 7.69 -6.83 36.23
C VAL A 503 7.42 -5.32 36.05
N SER A 504 8.24 -4.45 36.63
CA SER A 504 8.09 -3.00 36.67
C SER A 504 8.69 -2.27 35.46
N TRP A 505 9.47 -2.92 34.59
CA TRP A 505 10.04 -2.24 33.40
C TRP A 505 8.98 -1.57 32.49
N PRO A 506 7.78 -2.15 32.25
CA PRO A 506 6.74 -1.46 31.48
C PRO A 506 6.19 -0.26 32.25
N LEU A 507 6.08 -0.36 33.57
CA LEU A 507 5.59 0.70 34.45
C LEU A 507 6.58 1.88 34.51
N ALA A 508 7.88 1.59 34.52
CA ALA A 508 8.93 2.60 34.41
C ALA A 508 8.83 3.39 33.08
N LEU A 509 8.56 2.70 31.96
CA LEU A 509 8.34 3.36 30.67
C LEU A 509 7.08 4.22 30.65
N VAL A 510 5.99 3.74 31.25
CA VAL A 510 4.75 4.51 31.39
C VAL A 510 4.97 5.77 32.24
N VAL A 511 5.72 5.68 33.33
CA VAL A 511 6.03 6.81 34.21
C VAL A 511 6.94 7.83 33.51
N LEU A 512 8.01 7.37 32.84
CA LEU A 512 8.92 8.22 32.05
C LEU A 512 8.17 8.93 30.91
N GLY A 513 7.33 8.19 30.18
CA GLY A 513 6.49 8.75 29.12
C GLY A 513 5.47 9.76 29.64
N GLY A 514 4.82 9.46 30.77
CA GLY A 514 3.88 10.34 31.44
C GLY A 514 4.53 11.65 31.91
N LEU A 515 5.69 11.58 32.56
CA LEU A 515 6.47 12.76 32.96
C LEU A 515 6.86 13.62 31.76
N ALA A 516 7.30 13.01 30.66
CA ALA A 516 7.64 13.73 29.43
C ALA A 516 6.43 14.48 28.84
N LEU A 517 5.25 13.85 28.85
CA LEU A 517 4.00 14.49 28.41
C LEU A 517 3.59 15.67 29.30
N VAL A 518 3.73 15.53 30.63
CA VAL A 518 3.45 16.62 31.58
C VAL A 518 4.41 17.79 31.38
N ILE A 519 5.71 17.53 31.20
CA ILE A 519 6.71 18.57 30.91
C ILE A 519 6.38 19.28 29.59
N ALA A 520 6.04 18.53 28.54
CA ALA A 520 5.65 19.09 27.25
C ALA A 520 4.42 19.99 27.37
N TRP A 521 3.42 19.58 28.15
CA TRP A 521 2.22 20.38 28.43
C TRP A 521 2.55 21.69 29.18
N ILE A 522 3.41 21.63 30.20
CA ILE A 522 3.87 22.83 30.93
C ILE A 522 4.61 23.79 30.00
N LEU A 523 5.49 23.29 29.14
CA LEU A 523 6.23 24.10 28.17
C LEU A 523 5.29 24.74 27.14
N ALA A 524 4.29 24.01 26.66
CA ALA A 524 3.27 24.54 25.75
C ALA A 524 2.46 25.66 26.41
N LEU A 525 2.03 25.48 27.67
CA LEU A 525 1.35 26.52 28.44
C LEU A 525 2.22 27.77 28.64
N ARG A 526 3.51 27.59 28.94
CA ARG A 526 4.46 28.72 29.07
C ARG A 526 4.63 29.45 27.74
N ARG A 527 4.66 28.73 26.63
CA ARG A 527 4.74 29.31 25.28
C ARG A 527 3.49 30.12 24.95
N LEU A 528 2.30 29.57 25.19
CA LEU A 528 1.03 30.27 24.98
C LEU A 528 0.95 31.54 25.83
N ARG A 529 1.36 31.49 27.10
CA ARG A 529 1.43 32.68 27.97
C ARG A 529 2.42 33.73 27.47
N ARG A 530 3.54 33.33 26.87
CA ARG A 530 4.50 34.27 26.27
C ARG A 530 3.96 34.90 24.99
N GLU A 531 3.27 34.12 24.16
CA GLU A 531 2.61 34.61 22.94
C GLU A 531 1.46 35.57 23.27
N GLN A 532 0.66 35.28 24.30
CA GLN A 532 -0.38 36.20 24.81
C GLN A 532 0.22 37.52 25.34
N ARG A 533 1.28 37.47 26.14
CA ARG A 533 1.99 38.66 26.63
C ARG A 533 2.74 39.47 25.56
N ALA A 534 2.93 38.91 24.37
CA ALA A 534 3.52 39.62 23.23
C ALA A 534 2.47 40.23 22.31
N LEU A 535 1.19 39.86 22.49
CA LEU A 535 0.03 40.41 21.80
C LEU A 535 -0.68 41.49 22.64
N GLU A 536 -0.57 41.41 23.96
CA GLU A 536 -0.81 42.51 24.92
C GLU A 536 0.35 43.51 24.89
#